data_AF-A0A6S7HDS5-F1
#
_entry.id   AF-A0A6S7HDS5-F1
#
_cell.length_a   1.000
_cell.length_b   1.000
_cell.length_c   1.000
_cell.angle_alpha   90.00
_cell.angle_beta   90.00
_cell.angle_gamma   90.00
#
_symmetry.space_group_name_H-M   'P 1'
#
loop_
_entity.id
_entity.type
_entity.pdbx_description
1 polymer ?
#
loop_
_entity_poly.entity_id
_entity_poly.type
_entity_poly.pdbx_seq_one_letter_code
_entity_poly.pdbx_strand_id
1 'polypeptide(L)'
;KQDYLSSCKELLQRNSITGLFEMWCKYLTLKLPPEKSQDKEKFRSARKIPPINLFLIHSGYLENSLKVYTMSLSNGIYQLRNNDSLEQYQVYCHMTELSGCGQGGWTLVMKVDGNKNEFNYNSPYWINKETYAVEDGLEGLNEKQTKLASYWNTPFNKICLGMKVNGVTKRIALNYTTNSLRSVIEDGTFKKSNVGREAWKSLIDGSSLDENCNEEGFNIQGDYNYSTKKKIPQLNQQTTQKVPQLNQQTRNRSINNSIYSQKVPQLNQQNAFEGNRDDGNRRFHNSTNKVQKVPQLNQQSRIARSLSNGAYDLRNTDSLEQYQAYCHMTELSGCGQGGWTLLMKVNGSKNEFNYSSPYWTNNETYAVEDGLEGLNEKQSKLASYWNTPFNKICLGMKVNGVTKWMALNYTANSLHSVMKEGTFKKTKIGKVAWTSLIDGSSLQENCNEEGFNIQWNHKYGTSQMKIRIGLIANNDNNCNDCDSCIGFGTSIRGCWDDVRTTTCGNMAFCGYFNQRNTEALGYILVH
;
A
#
# COMPACT_ATOMS: atom_id res chain seq x y z
N LYS A 1 30.38 43.59 41.79
CA LYS A 1 29.69 42.40 42.39
C LYS A 1 28.84 42.78 43.62
N GLN A 2 29.24 43.75 44.44
CA GLN A 2 28.34 44.30 45.48
C GLN A 2 27.28 45.28 44.92
N ASP A 3 27.57 46.05 43.87
CA ASP A 3 26.55 46.94 43.27
C ASP A 3 25.40 46.18 42.57
N TYR A 4 25.70 45.01 41.99
CA TYR A 4 24.69 44.13 41.39
C TYR A 4 23.79 43.44 42.44
N LEU A 5 24.27 43.29 43.68
CA LEU A 5 23.50 42.72 44.78
C LEU A 5 22.56 43.75 45.42
N SER A 6 22.88 45.04 45.33
CA SER A 6 22.07 46.13 45.88
C SER A 6 20.84 46.41 45.02
N SER A 7 20.98 46.40 43.69
CA SER A 7 19.84 46.56 42.77
C SER A 7 18.88 45.36 42.76
N CYS A 8 19.37 44.15 43.04
CA CYS A 8 18.49 42.98 43.21
C CYS A 8 17.68 43.02 44.52
N LYS A 9 18.16 43.69 45.57
CA LYS A 9 17.42 43.82 46.84
C LYS A 9 16.33 44.89 46.78
N GLU A 10 16.52 45.97 46.01
CA GLU A 10 15.48 46.99 45.78
C GLU A 10 14.31 46.48 44.90
N LEU A 11 14.59 45.60 43.93
CA LEU A 11 13.55 45.00 43.08
C LEU A 11 12.72 43.91 43.77
N LEU A 12 13.20 43.34 44.88
CA LEU A 12 12.50 42.31 45.65
C LEU A 12 11.60 42.86 46.77
N GLN A 13 11.67 44.16 47.09
CA GLN A 13 10.90 44.76 48.19
C GLN A 13 9.68 45.60 47.76
N ARG A 14 9.36 45.68 46.47
CA ARG A 14 8.13 46.36 46.00
C ARG A 14 7.28 45.40 45.17
N ASN A 15 6.38 44.70 45.87
CA ASN A 15 5.04 44.19 45.50
C ASN A 15 4.81 43.61 44.10
N SER A 16 3.96 42.61 43.85
CA SER A 16 3.33 41.50 44.57
C SER A 16 2.58 40.76 43.45
N ILE A 17 2.44 39.44 43.54
CA ILE A 17 1.48 38.61 42.78
C ILE A 17 1.95 38.09 41.39
N THR A 18 2.46 36.85 41.46
CA THR A 18 2.33 35.71 40.52
C THR A 18 2.61 35.90 39.03
N GLY A 19 3.75 35.35 38.60
CA GLY A 19 3.98 34.92 37.23
C GLY A 19 5.46 34.79 36.92
N LEU A 20 5.90 33.58 36.59
CA LEU A 20 7.19 33.28 35.96
C LEU A 20 8.42 33.30 36.88
N PHE A 21 8.51 32.28 37.72
CA PHE A 21 9.78 31.79 38.22
C PHE A 21 10.36 30.77 37.21
N GLU A 22 11.59 31.06 36.78
CA GLU A 22 12.61 30.12 36.26
C GLU A 22 12.54 29.65 34.80
N MET A 23 13.03 30.56 33.94
CA MET A 23 13.75 30.24 32.71
C MET A 23 15.21 29.95 33.06
N TRP A 24 15.60 28.68 32.96
CA TRP A 24 16.94 28.17 33.22
C TRP A 24 17.91 28.58 32.09
N CYS A 25 18.76 29.57 32.34
CA CYS A 25 19.98 29.83 31.58
C CYS A 25 21.16 29.11 32.22
N LYS A 26 21.61 28.02 31.59
CA LYS A 26 22.91 27.29 31.67
C LYS A 26 22.62 25.96 30.93
N TYR A 27 23.23 25.54 29.82
CA TYR A 27 24.66 25.46 29.55
C TYR A 27 24.83 24.88 28.12
N LEU A 28 25.57 25.56 27.25
CA LEU A 28 26.25 24.95 26.10
C LEU A 28 27.45 25.86 25.83
N THR A 29 28.68 25.38 26.03
CA THR A 29 29.56 25.12 24.90
C THR A 29 30.79 24.27 25.27
N LEU A 30 31.14 23.41 24.31
CA LEU A 30 32.46 22.83 23.95
C LEU A 30 32.80 21.38 24.37
N LYS A 31 33.16 20.62 23.32
CA LYS A 31 33.48 19.19 23.19
C LYS A 31 34.81 18.79 23.84
N LEU A 32 34.92 17.54 24.33
CA LEU A 32 35.78 16.40 23.86
C LEU A 32 35.89 15.27 24.94
N PRO A 33 36.30 14.02 24.60
CA PRO A 33 35.78 12.73 25.13
C PRO A 33 36.77 11.96 26.05
N PRO A 34 36.66 10.63 26.21
CA PRO A 34 35.75 9.86 27.06
C PRO A 34 36.49 9.24 28.28
N GLU A 35 35.84 9.06 29.43
CA GLU A 35 36.41 8.22 30.48
C GLU A 35 35.37 7.36 31.21
N LYS A 36 35.84 6.14 31.51
CA LYS A 36 35.13 4.97 32.04
C LYS A 36 34.65 5.22 33.47
N SER A 37 33.48 4.69 33.84
CA SER A 37 33.30 3.73 34.96
C SER A 37 31.82 3.51 35.34
N GLN A 38 31.41 2.25 35.25
CA GLN A 38 30.66 1.45 36.23
C GLN A 38 29.50 2.04 37.07
N ASP A 39 28.36 1.34 36.95
CA ASP A 39 27.49 0.84 38.04
C ASP A 39 26.81 1.82 39.02
N LYS A 40 25.49 2.01 38.88
CA LYS A 40 24.45 1.22 39.61
C LYS A 40 23.05 1.87 39.57
N GLU A 41 22.10 1.01 39.21
CA GLU A 41 20.70 0.88 39.65
C GLU A 41 19.74 2.09 39.87
N LYS A 42 18.58 1.92 39.21
CA LYS A 42 17.19 2.18 39.67
C LYS A 42 16.77 3.62 39.98
N PHE A 43 16.02 4.21 39.05
CA PHE A 43 14.68 4.77 39.34
C PHE A 43 13.78 4.66 38.10
N ARG A 44 12.64 3.97 38.24
CA ARG A 44 11.51 4.00 37.30
C ARG A 44 10.75 5.32 37.46
N SER A 45 10.14 5.75 36.35
CA SER A 45 8.96 6.64 36.23
C SER A 45 9.20 8.07 35.73
N ALA A 46 8.46 8.39 34.67
CA ALA A 46 8.03 9.70 34.19
C ALA A 46 9.11 10.69 33.67
N ARG A 47 9.34 10.71 32.35
CA ARG A 47 9.80 11.93 31.65
C ARG A 47 8.66 12.50 30.81
N LYS A 48 8.01 13.53 31.35
CA LYS A 48 7.30 14.55 30.57
C LYS A 48 8.35 15.27 29.70
N ILE A 49 8.14 15.29 28.39
CA ILE A 49 8.91 16.11 27.45
C ILE A 49 8.28 17.53 27.48
N PRO A 50 9.02 18.61 27.76
CA PRO A 50 8.48 19.97 27.66
C PRO A 50 8.42 20.42 26.19
N PRO A 51 7.53 21.36 25.84
CA PRO A 51 7.35 21.81 24.46
C PRO A 51 8.58 22.59 23.96
N ILE A 52 8.94 22.34 22.70
CA ILE A 52 10.06 22.94 21.99
C ILE A 52 9.73 24.41 21.66
N ASN A 53 10.53 25.34 22.18
CA ASN A 53 10.56 26.72 21.69
C ASN A 53 11.40 26.79 20.40
N LEU A 54 10.80 27.35 19.35
CA LEU A 54 11.37 27.55 18.01
C LEU A 54 12.27 28.80 18.03
N PHE A 55 13.57 28.68 17.72
CA PHE A 55 14.44 29.84 17.46
C PHE A 55 14.73 29.93 15.95
N LEU A 56 14.35 31.06 15.34
CA LEU A 56 14.74 31.47 14.00
C LEU A 56 16.00 32.36 14.10
N ILE A 57 17.02 32.06 13.30
CA ILE A 57 18.22 32.91 13.15
C ILE A 57 17.95 33.91 12.03
N HIS A 58 18.11 35.20 12.30
CA HIS A 58 18.34 36.22 11.28
C HIS A 58 19.47 37.15 11.72
N SER A 59 20.41 37.40 10.80
CA SER A 59 21.52 38.33 11.00
C SER A 59 21.06 39.78 10.82
N GLY A 60 21.49 40.68 11.70
CA GLY A 60 21.38 42.12 11.50
C GLY A 60 21.46 42.91 12.81
N TYR A 61 22.57 43.63 13.00
CA TYR A 61 22.79 44.58 14.10
C TYR A 61 21.91 45.84 13.97
N LEU A 62 21.30 46.31 15.08
CA LEU A 62 21.49 47.64 15.68
C LEU A 62 20.57 47.86 16.90
N GLU A 63 21.11 48.63 17.85
CA GLU A 63 20.64 48.83 19.23
C GLU A 63 19.38 49.73 19.39
N ASN A 64 18.75 49.57 20.57
CA ASN A 64 18.04 50.58 21.36
C ASN A 64 16.69 51.12 20.87
N SER A 65 15.65 50.29 21.01
CA SER A 65 14.49 50.59 21.88
C SER A 65 13.65 49.31 22.04
N LEU A 66 13.56 48.76 23.25
CA LEU A 66 12.77 47.56 23.54
C LEU A 66 11.26 47.90 23.54
N LYS A 67 10.71 48.20 22.36
CA LYS A 67 9.33 47.84 22.06
C LYS A 67 9.34 46.34 21.84
N VAL A 68 8.79 45.58 22.79
CA VAL A 68 8.49 44.16 22.57
C VAL A 68 7.41 44.11 21.49
N TYR A 69 7.84 44.06 20.23
CA TYR A 69 6.99 43.63 19.15
C TYR A 69 6.73 42.14 19.38
N THR A 70 5.61 41.80 20.02
CA THR A 70 5.04 40.47 19.86
C THR A 70 4.63 40.35 18.39
N MET A 71 5.55 39.90 17.54
CA MET A 71 5.21 39.54 16.18
C MET A 71 4.21 38.39 16.26
N SER A 72 2.92 38.70 16.10
CA SER A 72 1.91 37.69 15.83
C SER A 72 2.22 37.10 14.47
N LEU A 73 2.60 35.83 14.46
CA LEU A 73 2.78 35.08 13.22
C LEU A 73 1.45 35.07 12.46
N SER A 74 1.47 35.35 11.16
CA SER A 74 0.28 35.38 10.32
C SER A 74 0.03 34.02 9.67
N ASN A 75 -1.21 33.78 9.23
CA ASN A 75 -1.50 32.61 8.40
C ASN A 75 -0.66 32.68 7.11
N GLY A 76 -0.03 31.58 6.71
CA GLY A 76 0.84 31.61 5.54
C GLY A 76 1.69 30.37 5.37
N ILE A 77 2.61 30.43 4.41
CA ILE A 77 3.55 29.36 4.11
C ILE A 77 4.77 29.52 5.00
N TYR A 78 5.16 28.44 5.67
CA TYR A 78 6.34 28.37 6.52
C TYR A 78 7.27 27.26 6.04
N GLN A 79 8.57 27.48 6.23
CA GLN A 79 9.58 26.44 6.08
C GLN A 79 9.83 25.79 7.43
N LEU A 80 9.53 24.50 7.52
CA LEU A 80 9.75 23.71 8.74
C LEU A 80 10.86 22.69 8.52
N ARG A 81 11.47 22.26 9.62
CA ARG A 81 12.44 21.17 9.65
C ARG A 81 12.05 20.18 10.73
N ASN A 82 12.00 18.90 10.39
CA ASN A 82 11.87 17.85 11.39
C ASN A 82 13.24 17.66 12.08
N ASN A 83 13.28 17.67 13.41
CA ASN A 83 14.52 17.59 14.17
C ASN A 83 15.16 16.18 14.18
N ASP A 84 14.36 15.13 13.94
CA ASP A 84 14.81 13.75 13.95
C ASP A 84 15.28 13.31 12.56
N SER A 85 14.46 13.51 11.52
CA SER A 85 14.80 13.16 10.13
C SER A 85 15.67 14.21 9.44
N LEU A 86 15.75 15.42 10.00
CA LEU A 86 16.41 16.59 9.41
C LEU A 86 15.80 17.09 8.09
N GLU A 87 14.69 16.49 7.64
CA GLU A 87 13.97 16.87 6.42
C GLU A 87 13.39 18.29 6.55
N GLN A 88 13.53 19.09 5.49
CA GLN A 88 12.94 20.42 5.37
C GLN A 88 11.76 20.40 4.41
N TYR A 89 10.69 21.13 4.73
CA TYR A 89 9.49 21.17 3.90
C TYR A 89 8.71 22.46 4.07
N GLN A 90 8.09 22.89 2.96
CA GLN A 90 7.11 23.98 2.96
C GLN A 90 5.75 23.46 3.38
N VAL A 91 5.05 24.26 4.19
CA VAL A 91 3.70 23.93 4.62
C VAL A 91 2.91 25.18 4.96
N TYR A 92 1.60 25.14 4.72
CA TYR A 92 0.69 26.16 5.22
C TYR A 92 0.46 26.00 6.73
N CYS A 93 0.73 27.05 7.50
CA CYS A 93 0.39 27.12 8.92
C CYS A 93 -0.74 28.14 9.15
N HIS A 94 -1.70 27.75 9.96
CA HIS A 94 -2.79 28.59 10.42
C HIS A 94 -2.51 29.07 11.85
N MET A 95 -2.19 30.35 11.98
CA MET A 95 -1.69 31.03 13.19
C MET A 95 -2.77 31.81 13.93
N THR A 96 -3.97 31.95 13.35
CA THR A 96 -5.16 32.50 14.02
C THR A 96 -6.04 31.42 14.64
N GLU A 97 -7.02 31.83 15.45
CA GLU A 97 -7.99 30.90 16.05
C GLU A 97 -8.81 30.15 14.99
N LEU A 98 -8.91 28.83 15.15
CA LEU A 98 -9.85 27.98 14.43
C LEU A 98 -10.98 27.58 15.38
N SER A 99 -12.19 28.07 15.12
CA SER A 99 -13.39 27.64 15.86
C SER A 99 -13.48 26.10 15.88
N GLY A 100 -13.65 25.53 17.07
CA GLY A 100 -13.66 24.09 17.34
C GLY A 100 -12.28 23.45 17.59
N CYS A 101 -11.19 24.15 17.26
CA CYS A 101 -9.82 23.67 17.48
C CYS A 101 -9.01 24.52 18.46
N GLY A 102 -9.40 25.78 18.66
CA GLY A 102 -8.76 26.71 19.57
C GLY A 102 -7.72 27.59 18.88
N GLN A 103 -6.75 28.08 19.67
CA GLN A 103 -5.73 29.03 19.23
C GLN A 103 -4.88 28.48 18.06
N GLY A 104 -4.26 29.39 17.31
CA GLY A 104 -3.46 29.06 16.13
C GLY A 104 -2.17 28.28 16.42
N GLY A 105 -1.39 28.05 15.36
CA GLY A 105 -0.23 27.15 15.38
C GLY A 105 -0.53 25.80 14.72
N TRP A 106 -1.53 25.73 13.84
CA TRP A 106 -1.93 24.50 13.16
C TRP A 106 -1.15 24.33 11.85
N THR A 107 -0.48 23.20 11.71
CA THR A 107 0.20 22.81 10.47
C THR A 107 -0.74 21.98 9.60
N LEU A 108 -1.01 22.43 8.36
CA LEU A 108 -1.83 21.66 7.43
C LEU A 108 -1.08 20.40 6.98
N VAL A 109 -1.72 19.24 7.08
CA VAL A 109 -1.13 17.95 6.67
C VAL A 109 -1.80 17.34 5.44
N MET A 110 -3.11 17.53 5.31
CA MET A 110 -3.91 16.91 4.27
C MET A 110 -5.24 17.65 4.09
N LYS A 111 -5.79 17.65 2.87
CA LYS A 111 -7.18 18.00 2.55
C LYS A 111 -7.76 16.90 1.68
N VAL A 112 -8.98 16.48 1.95
CA VAL A 112 -9.66 15.38 1.24
C VAL A 112 -10.95 15.90 0.65
N ASP A 113 -11.15 15.70 -0.66
CA ASP A 113 -12.40 16.00 -1.35
C ASP A 113 -13.30 14.76 -1.33
N GLY A 114 -14.43 14.85 -0.63
CA GLY A 114 -15.38 13.74 -0.48
C GLY A 114 -16.04 13.28 -1.78
N ASN A 115 -15.92 14.05 -2.87
CA ASN A 115 -16.42 13.70 -4.19
C ASN A 115 -15.41 12.94 -5.05
N LYS A 116 -14.17 12.75 -4.55
CA LYS A 116 -13.11 12.07 -5.28
C LYS A 116 -12.59 10.86 -4.52
N ASN A 117 -11.80 10.04 -5.20
CA ASN A 117 -11.42 8.71 -4.73
C ASN A 117 -9.94 8.59 -4.34
N GLU A 118 -9.13 9.63 -4.54
CA GLU A 118 -7.67 9.57 -4.34
C GLU A 118 -7.29 9.26 -2.89
N PHE A 119 -8.10 9.69 -1.92
CA PHE A 119 -7.88 9.42 -0.49
C PHE A 119 -8.94 8.48 0.10
N ASN A 120 -9.48 7.56 -0.71
CA ASN A 120 -10.32 6.48 -0.18
C ASN A 120 -9.57 5.62 0.86
N TYR A 121 -10.28 4.78 1.61
CA TYR A 121 -9.71 4.00 2.72
C TYR A 121 -8.46 3.18 2.33
N ASN A 122 -8.45 2.59 1.13
CA ASN A 122 -7.37 1.73 0.63
C ASN A 122 -6.26 2.51 -0.10
N SER A 123 -6.34 3.84 -0.14
CA SER A 123 -5.37 4.65 -0.86
C SER A 123 -3.95 4.46 -0.31
N PRO A 124 -2.93 4.28 -1.18
CA PRO A 124 -1.53 4.21 -0.76
C PRO A 124 -1.06 5.50 -0.08
N TYR A 125 -1.72 6.63 -0.37
CA TYR A 125 -1.38 7.93 0.19
C TYR A 125 -1.54 7.98 1.71
N TRP A 126 -2.29 7.06 2.33
CA TRP A 126 -2.36 6.97 3.79
C TRP A 126 -1.05 6.47 4.43
N ILE A 127 -0.27 5.66 3.70
CA ILE A 127 0.89 4.93 4.24
C ILE A 127 2.22 5.28 3.57
N ASN A 128 2.22 5.79 2.32
CA ASN A 128 3.45 6.17 1.63
C ASN A 128 3.95 7.57 2.09
N LYS A 129 5.18 7.91 1.70
CA LYS A 129 5.78 9.26 1.91
C LYS A 129 5.73 10.11 0.64
N GLU A 130 4.68 9.95 -0.16
CA GLU A 130 4.46 10.78 -1.35
C GLU A 130 3.56 11.97 -1.02
N THR A 131 3.88 13.12 -1.62
CA THR A 131 3.01 14.28 -1.63
C THR A 131 1.97 14.18 -2.74
N TYR A 132 0.87 14.92 -2.62
CA TYR A 132 -0.14 15.05 -3.65
C TYR A 132 -0.61 16.51 -3.71
N ALA A 133 -0.61 17.11 -4.90
CA ALA A 133 -1.05 18.49 -5.14
C ALA A 133 -0.49 19.49 -4.10
N VAL A 134 0.83 19.63 -4.06
CA VAL A 134 1.55 20.45 -3.06
C VAL A 134 1.14 21.92 -3.15
N GLU A 135 1.10 22.47 -4.36
CA GLU A 135 0.75 23.88 -4.61
C GLU A 135 -0.62 24.21 -4.01
N ASP A 136 -1.61 23.36 -4.27
CA ASP A 136 -2.97 23.50 -3.71
C ASP A 136 -2.97 23.47 -2.18
N GLY A 137 -2.05 22.73 -1.54
CA GLY A 137 -1.90 22.70 -0.09
C GLY A 137 -1.23 23.94 0.49
N LEU A 138 -0.39 24.62 -0.27
CA LEU A 138 0.28 25.87 0.15
C LEU A 138 -0.63 27.10 0.04
N GLU A 139 -1.68 27.04 -0.79
CA GLU A 139 -2.73 28.06 -0.89
C GLU A 139 -3.66 28.16 0.34
N GLY A 140 -3.52 27.26 1.32
CA GLY A 140 -4.30 27.25 2.57
C GLY A 140 -5.54 26.35 2.54
N LEU A 141 -6.57 26.73 3.31
CA LEU A 141 -7.77 25.91 3.56
C LEU A 141 -8.83 26.02 2.44
N ASN A 142 -8.40 25.94 1.18
CA ASN A 142 -9.28 25.87 0.01
C ASN A 142 -9.92 24.47 -0.16
N GLU A 143 -10.72 24.28 -1.21
CA GLU A 143 -11.48 23.04 -1.48
C GLU A 143 -10.69 21.99 -2.26
N LYS A 144 -9.48 22.31 -2.73
CA LYS A 144 -8.65 21.39 -3.49
C LYS A 144 -7.92 20.43 -2.54
N GLN A 145 -8.02 19.14 -2.83
CA GLN A 145 -7.41 18.08 -2.02
C GLN A 145 -5.87 18.12 -2.11
N THR A 146 -5.19 17.77 -1.03
CA THR A 146 -3.71 17.79 -0.96
C THR A 146 -3.21 16.77 0.06
N LYS A 147 -1.97 16.33 -0.09
CA LYS A 147 -1.18 15.67 0.95
C LYS A 147 0.22 16.29 0.98
N LEU A 148 0.63 16.79 2.14
CA LEU A 148 1.89 17.51 2.31
C LEU A 148 2.91 16.67 3.11
N ALA A 149 4.18 17.02 2.99
CA ALA A 149 5.26 16.32 3.71
C ALA A 149 5.12 16.40 5.25
N SER A 150 4.44 17.45 5.73
CA SER A 150 4.02 17.58 7.13
C SER A 150 3.21 16.38 7.65
N TYR A 151 2.53 15.63 6.77
CA TYR A 151 1.79 14.41 7.13
C TYR A 151 2.67 13.32 7.78
N TRP A 152 3.93 13.19 7.34
CA TRP A 152 4.88 12.22 7.90
C TRP A 152 6.03 12.85 8.69
N ASN A 153 6.23 14.16 8.56
CA ASN A 153 7.34 14.89 9.20
C ASN A 153 6.94 15.79 10.37
N THR A 154 5.67 15.96 10.70
CA THR A 154 5.27 16.85 11.80
C THR A 154 4.82 16.05 13.03
N PRO A 155 5.63 16.00 14.11
CA PRO A 155 5.15 15.57 15.43
C PRO A 155 4.07 16.49 15.94
N PHE A 156 3.07 15.93 16.61
CA PHE A 156 1.96 16.71 17.16
C PHE A 156 1.44 16.13 18.47
N ASN A 157 0.74 16.97 19.24
CA ASN A 157 0.02 16.59 20.45
C ASN A 157 -1.50 16.79 20.35
N LYS A 158 -1.98 17.40 19.25
CA LYS A 158 -3.38 17.60 18.91
C LYS A 158 -3.59 17.52 17.41
N ILE A 159 -4.79 17.10 17.01
CA ILE A 159 -5.26 17.11 15.61
C ILE A 159 -6.51 17.98 15.55
N CYS A 160 -6.57 18.88 14.59
CA CYS A 160 -7.77 19.63 14.22
C CYS A 160 -8.39 18.98 12.98
N LEU A 161 -9.59 18.41 13.12
CA LEU A 161 -10.34 17.84 12.01
C LEU A 161 -11.46 18.79 11.62
N GLY A 162 -11.63 19.03 10.32
CA GLY A 162 -12.68 19.89 9.80
C GLY A 162 -13.41 19.26 8.62
N MET A 163 -14.72 19.49 8.55
CA MET A 163 -15.55 19.14 7.40
C MET A 163 -16.26 20.37 6.88
N LYS A 164 -16.22 20.53 5.55
CA LYS A 164 -16.91 21.61 4.85
C LYS A 164 -18.07 21.02 4.05
N VAL A 165 -19.28 21.47 4.32
CA VAL A 165 -20.51 21.08 3.60
C VAL A 165 -21.29 22.36 3.28
N ASN A 166 -21.69 22.55 2.02
CA ASN A 166 -22.44 23.73 1.56
C ASN A 166 -21.81 25.06 2.02
N GLY A 167 -20.48 25.19 1.93
CA GLY A 167 -19.76 26.40 2.32
C GLY A 167 -19.44 26.51 3.82
N VAL A 168 -20.12 25.77 4.68
CA VAL A 168 -19.95 25.84 6.14
C VAL A 168 -18.88 24.85 6.58
N THR A 169 -17.87 25.32 7.32
CA THR A 169 -16.83 24.45 7.90
C THR A 169 -17.02 24.30 9.40
N LYS A 170 -17.19 23.06 9.88
CA LYS A 170 -17.21 22.73 11.30
C LYS A 170 -15.98 21.91 11.65
N ARG A 171 -15.47 22.07 12.88
CA ARG A 171 -14.21 21.45 13.31
C ARG A 171 -14.29 20.90 14.72
N ILE A 172 -13.47 19.89 14.98
CA ILE A 172 -13.23 19.33 16.31
C ILE A 172 -11.73 19.15 16.55
N ALA A 173 -11.30 19.26 17.80
CA ALA A 173 -9.94 18.92 18.21
C ALA A 173 -9.89 17.55 18.90
N LEU A 174 -8.84 16.79 18.58
CA LEU A 174 -8.50 15.54 19.25
C LEU A 174 -7.14 15.71 19.91
N ASN A 175 -7.03 15.40 21.20
CA ASN A 175 -5.74 15.31 21.88
C ASN A 175 -5.10 13.95 21.54
N TYR A 176 -3.92 13.98 20.94
CA TYR A 176 -3.20 12.77 20.54
C TYR A 176 -1.72 13.08 20.32
N THR A 177 -0.82 12.39 21.02
CA THR A 177 0.63 12.66 20.95
C THR A 177 1.37 11.59 20.16
N THR A 178 2.09 12.00 19.12
CA THR A 178 2.82 11.09 18.21
C THR A 178 3.84 11.84 17.35
N ASN A 179 4.65 11.08 16.59
CA ASN A 179 5.72 11.60 15.74
C ASN A 179 5.22 12.12 14.38
N SER A 180 4.09 11.62 13.87
CA SER A 180 3.41 12.13 12.68
C SER A 180 2.07 11.45 12.45
N LEU A 181 1.22 12.00 11.58
CA LEU A 181 -0.10 11.40 11.30
C LEU A 181 0.08 10.07 10.57
N ARG A 182 1.08 9.99 9.69
CA ARG A 182 1.50 8.74 9.05
C ARG A 182 1.82 7.65 10.08
N SER A 183 2.58 7.95 11.13
CA SER A 183 2.95 6.94 12.14
C SER A 183 1.76 6.36 12.92
N VAL A 184 0.66 7.11 13.01
CA VAL A 184 -0.59 6.63 13.62
C VAL A 184 -1.33 5.67 12.68
N ILE A 185 -1.19 5.87 11.37
CA ILE A 185 -2.02 5.22 10.37
C ILE A 185 -1.31 4.02 9.70
N GLU A 186 0.02 4.06 9.59
CA GLU A 186 0.80 3.17 8.70
C GLU A 186 0.81 1.70 9.09
N ASP A 187 0.69 1.38 10.37
CA ASP A 187 0.65 -0.01 10.86
C ASP A 187 -0.71 -0.70 10.63
N GLY A 188 -1.72 0.05 10.17
CA GLY A 188 -3.08 -0.43 9.94
C GLY A 188 -3.86 -0.79 11.21
N THR A 189 -3.29 -0.62 12.41
CA THR A 189 -3.95 -1.00 13.66
C THR A 189 -4.98 0.05 14.09
N PHE A 190 -6.14 -0.40 14.55
CA PHE A 190 -7.17 0.47 15.12
C PHE A 190 -6.64 1.18 16.37
N LYS A 191 -6.84 2.50 16.42
CA LYS A 191 -6.43 3.34 17.56
C LYS A 191 -7.57 4.23 17.97
N LYS A 192 -8.15 3.92 19.14
CA LYS A 192 -9.33 4.60 19.67
C LYS A 192 -9.08 6.09 19.97
N SER A 193 -10.04 6.95 19.62
CA SER A 193 -10.13 8.34 20.11
C SER A 193 -11.10 8.48 21.29
N ASN A 194 -11.09 9.64 21.95
CA ASN A 194 -11.94 9.91 23.12
C ASN A 194 -12.74 11.22 22.95
N VAL A 195 -13.13 11.58 21.73
CA VAL A 195 -13.93 12.81 21.51
C VAL A 195 -15.43 12.57 21.58
N GLY A 196 -15.85 11.32 21.43
CA GLY A 196 -17.24 10.91 21.58
C GLY A 196 -18.09 11.16 20.34
N ARG A 197 -19.20 10.42 20.27
CA ARG A 197 -20.18 10.42 19.18
C ARG A 197 -20.68 11.82 18.82
N GLU A 198 -21.03 12.63 19.82
CA GLU A 198 -21.61 13.96 19.57
C GLU A 198 -20.60 14.93 18.96
N ALA A 199 -19.30 14.79 19.29
CA ALA A 199 -18.26 15.57 18.61
C ALA A 199 -18.17 15.19 17.12
N TRP A 200 -18.21 13.90 16.78
CA TRP A 200 -18.24 13.46 15.38
C TRP A 200 -19.49 13.94 14.65
N LYS A 201 -20.66 13.84 15.28
CA LYS A 201 -21.92 14.36 14.71
C LYS A 201 -21.88 15.88 14.49
N SER A 202 -21.18 16.63 15.35
CA SER A 202 -21.09 18.08 15.24
C SER A 202 -20.40 18.58 13.97
N LEU A 203 -19.64 17.73 13.27
CA LEU A 203 -18.91 18.10 12.05
C LEU A 203 -19.84 18.35 10.85
N ILE A 204 -21.04 17.74 10.81
CA ILE A 204 -22.01 17.87 9.73
C ILE A 204 -23.41 18.01 10.31
N ASP A 205 -24.13 19.05 9.91
CA ASP A 205 -25.54 19.22 10.29
C ASP A 205 -26.41 18.10 9.72
N GLY A 206 -27.30 17.56 10.56
CA GLY A 206 -28.15 16.43 10.18
C GLY A 206 -27.42 15.09 10.04
N SER A 207 -26.20 14.98 10.57
CA SER A 207 -25.48 13.70 10.59
C SER A 207 -26.27 12.62 11.34
N SER A 208 -26.32 11.43 10.76
CA SER A 208 -26.95 10.24 11.32
C SER A 208 -25.90 9.14 11.50
N LEU A 209 -25.82 8.59 12.71
CA LEU A 209 -24.97 7.46 13.05
C LEU A 209 -25.87 6.40 13.68
N ASP A 210 -25.56 5.11 13.49
CA ASP A 210 -26.28 4.03 14.17
C ASP A 210 -26.07 4.14 15.69
N GLU A 211 -27.13 4.10 16.49
CA GLU A 211 -27.07 4.33 17.94
C GLU A 211 -26.21 3.32 18.70
N ASN A 212 -26.08 2.10 18.16
CA ASN A 212 -25.43 0.98 18.84
C ASN A 212 -23.98 0.74 18.36
N CYS A 213 -23.50 1.49 17.36
CA CYS A 213 -22.12 1.41 16.87
C CYS A 213 -21.38 2.73 17.12
N ASN A 214 -20.48 2.73 18.11
CA ASN A 214 -19.80 3.93 18.61
C ASN A 214 -18.26 3.80 18.61
N GLU A 215 -17.70 3.05 17.65
CA GLU A 215 -16.26 3.04 17.46
C GLU A 215 -15.78 4.37 16.87
N GLU A 216 -14.74 4.93 17.48
CA GLU A 216 -14.12 6.18 17.05
C GLU A 216 -12.59 6.08 17.10
N GLY A 217 -11.91 6.77 16.20
CA GLY A 217 -10.46 6.81 16.16
C GLY A 217 -9.86 6.66 14.76
N PHE A 218 -8.63 6.15 14.72
CA PHE A 218 -7.85 5.94 13.50
C PHE A 218 -7.94 4.48 13.07
N ASN A 219 -7.86 4.24 11.76
CA ASN A 219 -7.92 2.90 11.16
C ASN A 219 -9.17 2.08 11.56
N ILE A 220 -10.32 2.75 11.72
CA ILE A 220 -11.59 2.08 12.01
C ILE A 220 -11.94 1.10 10.88
N GLN A 221 -12.28 -0.14 11.24
CA GLN A 221 -12.79 -1.16 10.35
C GLN A 221 -14.02 -1.78 11.03
N GLY A 222 -15.21 -1.49 10.50
CA GLY A 222 -16.44 -2.07 11.04
C GLY A 222 -16.54 -3.57 10.77
N ASP A 223 -16.91 -4.33 11.80
CA ASP A 223 -16.98 -5.80 11.79
C ASP A 223 -18.27 -6.39 11.17
N TYR A 224 -19.05 -5.64 10.38
CA TYR A 224 -20.31 -6.16 9.83
C TYR A 224 -20.58 -5.86 8.35
N ASN A 225 -21.52 -6.65 7.82
CA ASN A 225 -21.74 -7.13 6.45
C ASN A 225 -22.14 -6.13 5.35
N TYR A 226 -22.10 -4.81 5.59
CA TYR A 226 -22.32 -3.80 4.55
C TYR A 226 -21.34 -2.65 4.76
N SER A 227 -20.48 -2.41 3.77
CA SER A 227 -19.30 -1.56 3.86
C SER A 227 -19.57 -0.12 4.35
N THR A 228 -18.92 0.28 5.44
CA THR A 228 -18.48 1.67 5.66
C THR A 228 -17.00 1.69 6.10
N LYS A 229 -16.10 1.31 5.18
CA LYS A 229 -14.66 1.55 5.37
C LYS A 229 -14.34 3.02 5.09
N LYS A 230 -14.14 3.84 6.12
CA LYS A 230 -13.73 5.25 5.98
C LYS A 230 -12.76 5.65 7.11
N LYS A 231 -11.62 6.27 6.78
CA LYS A 231 -10.61 6.70 7.76
C LYS A 231 -10.97 8.00 8.50
N ILE A 232 -11.96 8.76 8.01
CA ILE A 232 -12.63 9.90 8.67
C ILE A 232 -14.08 9.97 8.11
N PRO A 233 -15.15 10.21 8.91
CA PRO A 233 -16.53 9.90 8.50
C PRO A 233 -17.16 10.91 7.52
N GLN A 234 -17.70 10.47 6.38
CA GLN A 234 -18.75 11.19 5.65
C GLN A 234 -19.83 10.19 5.21
N LEU A 235 -21.11 10.55 5.31
CA LEU A 235 -22.26 9.70 4.99
C LEU A 235 -22.89 10.18 3.67
N ASN A 236 -23.19 9.28 2.73
CA ASN A 236 -24.05 9.58 1.57
C ASN A 236 -25.26 8.64 1.54
N GLN A 237 -26.42 9.28 1.72
CA GLN A 237 -27.69 9.19 0.99
C GLN A 237 -28.18 7.80 0.53
N GLN A 238 -29.31 7.36 1.11
CA GLN A 238 -30.22 6.39 0.51
C GLN A 238 -31.43 7.12 -0.08
N THR A 239 -31.69 6.88 -1.37
CA THR A 239 -33.00 7.07 -1.98
C THR A 239 -33.95 5.97 -1.53
N THR A 240 -35.08 6.39 -1.02
CA THR A 240 -36.26 5.61 -0.63
C THR A 240 -36.83 4.78 -1.79
N GLN A 241 -37.23 3.54 -1.52
CA GLN A 241 -38.50 3.01 -2.02
C GLN A 241 -39.01 1.78 -1.23
N LYS A 242 -40.33 1.71 -1.16
CA LYS A 242 -41.19 1.02 -0.20
C LYS A 242 -41.30 -0.49 -0.44
N VAL A 243 -41.49 -1.23 0.65
CA VAL A 243 -42.10 -2.57 0.69
C VAL A 243 -43.61 -2.44 0.45
N PRO A 244 -44.25 -3.43 -0.21
CA PRO A 244 -45.34 -4.14 0.48
C PRO A 244 -45.24 -5.67 0.42
N GLN A 245 -46.04 -6.25 1.31
CA GLN A 245 -46.06 -7.60 1.86
C GLN A 245 -46.56 -8.73 0.92
N LEU A 246 -46.07 -9.94 1.22
CA LEU A 246 -46.76 -11.22 1.42
C LEU A 246 -47.85 -11.67 0.42
N ASN A 247 -47.66 -12.84 -0.21
CA ASN A 247 -48.63 -13.93 -0.12
C ASN A 247 -48.05 -15.30 -0.51
N GLN A 248 -48.61 -16.31 0.16
CA GLN A 248 -48.23 -17.72 0.17
C GLN A 248 -48.81 -18.52 -1.02
N GLN A 249 -48.24 -19.73 -1.20
CA GLN A 249 -48.90 -21.02 -1.49
C GLN A 249 -48.49 -21.80 -2.78
N THR A 250 -47.77 -22.91 -2.50
CA THR A 250 -47.96 -24.31 -2.95
C THR A 250 -48.15 -24.66 -4.45
N ARG A 251 -47.28 -25.56 -4.96
CA ARG A 251 -47.58 -27.00 -5.13
C ARG A 251 -46.44 -27.79 -5.80
N ASN A 252 -46.20 -28.97 -5.25
CA ASN A 252 -45.47 -30.11 -5.80
C ASN A 252 -45.98 -30.55 -7.18
N ARG A 253 -45.07 -31.06 -8.04
CA ARG A 253 -45.17 -32.41 -8.63
C ARG A 253 -43.86 -32.83 -9.33
N SER A 254 -43.35 -33.96 -8.86
CA SER A 254 -42.43 -34.89 -9.52
C SER A 254 -43.04 -35.50 -10.79
N ILE A 255 -42.20 -35.95 -11.74
CA ILE A 255 -42.04 -37.35 -12.21
C ILE A 255 -41.18 -37.38 -13.50
N ASN A 256 -39.99 -37.97 -13.34
CA ASN A 256 -39.30 -39.03 -14.11
C ASN A 256 -39.24 -39.12 -15.65
N ASN A 257 -38.04 -39.62 -16.04
CA ASN A 257 -37.67 -40.55 -17.13
C ASN A 257 -37.52 -39.93 -18.54
N SER A 258 -36.53 -40.28 -19.37
CA SER A 258 -35.54 -41.38 -19.38
C SER A 258 -34.52 -41.20 -20.52
N ILE A 259 -33.29 -41.70 -20.32
CA ILE A 259 -32.47 -42.56 -21.23
C ILE A 259 -32.18 -42.06 -22.66
N TYR A 260 -30.89 -41.88 -22.99
CA TYR A 260 -30.22 -42.66 -24.06
C TYR A 260 -28.69 -42.64 -23.91
N SER A 261 -28.10 -43.79 -24.24
CA SER A 261 -26.72 -44.23 -24.03
C SER A 261 -25.85 -44.08 -25.29
N GLN A 262 -24.54 -43.90 -25.08
CA GLN A 262 -23.37 -44.38 -25.84
C GLN A 262 -23.32 -44.24 -27.39
N LYS A 263 -22.19 -43.68 -27.90
CA LYS A 263 -21.11 -44.48 -28.51
C LYS A 263 -19.87 -43.66 -28.93
N VAL A 264 -18.73 -44.31 -28.74
CA VAL A 264 -17.37 -43.99 -29.20
C VAL A 264 -17.22 -44.34 -30.70
N PRO A 265 -16.25 -43.75 -31.43
CA PRO A 265 -15.23 -44.62 -32.05
C PRO A 265 -13.79 -44.10 -31.91
N GLN A 266 -12.86 -45.04 -31.70
CA GLN A 266 -11.43 -44.91 -31.97
C GLN A 266 -11.15 -45.18 -33.45
N LEU A 267 -10.13 -44.52 -34.03
CA LEU A 267 -9.26 -45.13 -35.04
C LEU A 267 -7.92 -44.37 -35.18
N ASN A 268 -6.86 -45.16 -35.26
CA ASN A 268 -5.43 -44.85 -35.42
C ASN A 268 -5.10 -44.26 -36.81
N GLN A 269 -3.99 -43.52 -36.94
CA GLN A 269 -2.76 -43.97 -37.63
C GLN A 269 -1.66 -42.89 -37.73
N GLN A 270 -0.44 -43.39 -37.90
CA GLN A 270 0.88 -42.78 -37.92
C GLN A 270 1.15 -41.88 -39.14
N ASN A 271 2.15 -40.99 -39.06
CA ASN A 271 3.34 -41.02 -39.93
C ASN A 271 4.40 -39.97 -39.51
N ALA A 272 5.66 -40.41 -39.56
CA ALA A 272 6.89 -39.64 -39.43
C ALA A 272 7.30 -39.07 -40.79
N PHE A 273 8.11 -37.99 -40.81
CA PHE A 273 9.04 -37.72 -41.92
C PHE A 273 10.29 -36.98 -41.43
N GLU A 274 11.37 -37.31 -42.11
CA GLU A 274 12.78 -37.11 -41.80
C GLU A 274 13.30 -35.70 -42.11
N GLY A 275 14.56 -35.46 -41.73
CA GLY A 275 15.26 -34.18 -41.86
C GLY A 275 16.01 -34.01 -43.18
N ASN A 276 16.67 -32.85 -43.31
CA ASN A 276 17.76 -32.66 -44.26
C ASN A 276 18.78 -31.63 -43.75
N ARG A 277 20.05 -31.97 -43.99
CA ARG A 277 21.27 -31.16 -43.80
C ARG A 277 21.47 -30.25 -45.03
N ASP A 278 22.23 -29.16 -44.87
CA ASP A 278 23.43 -28.92 -45.70
C ASP A 278 24.23 -27.68 -45.26
N ASP A 279 25.51 -27.76 -45.61
CA ASP A 279 26.71 -26.92 -45.37
C ASP A 279 26.54 -25.45 -45.78
N GLY A 280 27.29 -24.43 -45.35
CA GLY A 280 28.66 -24.32 -44.84
C GLY A 280 29.43 -23.32 -45.73
N ASN A 281 29.72 -22.09 -45.25
CA ASN A 281 30.96 -21.39 -45.64
C ASN A 281 31.30 -20.16 -44.75
N ARG A 282 32.59 -20.02 -44.43
CA ARG A 282 33.22 -18.91 -43.68
C ARG A 282 33.74 -17.84 -44.63
N ARG A 283 33.71 -16.57 -44.22
CA ARG A 283 34.80 -15.59 -44.46
C ARG A 283 34.96 -14.63 -43.27
N PHE A 284 36.22 -14.43 -42.89
CA PHE A 284 36.69 -13.50 -41.86
C PHE A 284 36.81 -12.07 -42.41
N HIS A 285 36.47 -11.06 -41.60
CA HIS A 285 37.18 -9.78 -41.57
C HIS A 285 37.10 -9.12 -40.18
N ASN A 286 38.26 -8.65 -39.71
CA ASN A 286 38.47 -7.89 -38.48
C ASN A 286 37.94 -6.45 -38.60
N SER A 287 37.32 -5.92 -37.54
CA SER A 287 37.85 -4.83 -36.71
C SER A 287 36.79 -3.87 -36.13
N THR A 288 37.13 -3.38 -34.94
CA THR A 288 36.67 -2.18 -34.23
C THR A 288 35.39 -2.24 -33.38
N ASN A 289 35.62 -1.97 -32.08
CA ASN A 289 34.67 -1.71 -31.02
C ASN A 289 33.46 -0.87 -31.47
N LYS A 290 32.27 -1.46 -31.44
CA LYS A 290 30.99 -0.74 -31.48
C LYS A 290 29.98 -1.35 -30.52
N VAL A 291 29.54 -0.49 -29.60
CA VAL A 291 28.33 -0.54 -28.76
C VAL A 291 27.31 -1.59 -29.23
N GLN A 292 27.09 -2.64 -28.43
CA GLN A 292 26.02 -3.61 -28.67
C GLN A 292 24.67 -2.98 -28.29
N LYS A 293 23.94 -2.50 -29.29
CA LYS A 293 22.49 -2.27 -29.20
C LYS A 293 21.81 -3.61 -29.47
N VAL A 294 21.14 -4.18 -28.47
CA VAL A 294 20.37 -5.42 -28.61
C VAL A 294 18.89 -5.06 -28.79
N PRO A 295 18.25 -5.36 -29.94
CA PRO A 295 16.79 -5.35 -30.07
C PRO A 295 16.20 -6.51 -29.26
N GLN A 296 14.94 -6.38 -28.82
CA GLN A 296 14.20 -7.37 -28.03
C GLN A 296 14.51 -8.82 -28.43
N LEU A 297 14.76 -9.64 -27.42
CA LEU A 297 15.49 -10.90 -27.46
C LEU A 297 14.71 -12.06 -28.12
N ASN A 298 14.25 -11.90 -29.36
CA ASN A 298 13.52 -12.95 -30.10
C ASN A 298 13.91 -13.11 -31.58
N GLN A 299 15.12 -12.72 -31.97
CA GLN A 299 15.71 -13.16 -33.24
C GLN A 299 17.21 -13.44 -33.08
N GLN A 300 17.53 -14.66 -32.62
CA GLN A 300 18.73 -15.47 -32.96
C GLN A 300 18.96 -16.51 -31.86
N SER A 301 18.38 -17.70 -32.03
CA SER A 301 18.54 -18.89 -31.18
C SER A 301 19.98 -19.41 -31.04
N ARG A 302 20.97 -18.74 -31.63
CA ARG A 302 22.41 -19.04 -31.50
C ARG A 302 23.17 -18.12 -30.53
N ILE A 303 22.62 -16.94 -30.17
CA ILE A 303 23.27 -16.00 -29.22
C ILE A 303 22.81 -16.24 -27.77
N ALA A 304 21.59 -16.76 -27.57
CA ALA A 304 21.04 -17.01 -26.23
C ALA A 304 21.83 -18.03 -25.38
N ARG A 305 22.73 -18.83 -25.96
CA ARG A 305 23.53 -19.84 -25.24
C ARG A 305 24.73 -19.28 -24.47
N SER A 306 25.06 -17.99 -24.55
CA SER A 306 26.23 -17.41 -23.88
C SER A 306 25.93 -16.32 -22.85
N LEU A 307 24.67 -15.97 -22.61
CA LEU A 307 24.29 -14.92 -21.68
C LEU A 307 24.04 -15.52 -20.29
N SER A 308 24.64 -14.92 -19.25
CA SER A 308 24.46 -15.35 -17.86
C SER A 308 23.22 -14.72 -17.23
N ASN A 309 22.71 -15.30 -16.15
CA ASN A 309 21.70 -14.63 -15.34
C ASN A 309 22.23 -13.26 -14.85
N GLY A 310 21.41 -12.22 -14.87
CA GLY A 310 21.85 -10.90 -14.42
C GLY A 310 20.90 -9.77 -14.81
N ALA A 311 21.28 -8.55 -14.45
CA ALA A 311 20.60 -7.33 -14.87
C ALA A 311 21.01 -6.94 -16.30
N TYR A 312 20.04 -6.56 -17.12
CA TYR A 312 20.24 -6.14 -18.50
C TYR A 312 19.52 -4.82 -18.78
N ASP A 313 20.14 -3.98 -19.60
CA ASP A 313 19.48 -2.83 -20.21
C ASP A 313 18.63 -3.31 -21.39
N LEU A 314 17.32 -3.12 -21.30
CA LEU A 314 16.33 -3.49 -22.29
C LEU A 314 15.71 -2.24 -22.92
N ARG A 315 15.13 -2.43 -24.10
CA ARG A 315 14.36 -1.39 -24.79
C ARG A 315 13.04 -1.95 -25.28
N ASN A 316 11.94 -1.25 -25.01
CA ASN A 316 10.66 -1.57 -25.62
C ASN A 316 10.74 -1.23 -27.12
N THR A 317 10.33 -2.15 -28.01
CA THR A 317 10.41 -1.93 -29.46
C THR A 317 9.46 -0.86 -29.97
N ASP A 318 8.33 -0.67 -29.31
CA ASP A 318 7.25 0.18 -29.77
C ASP A 318 7.36 1.59 -29.16
N SER A 319 7.45 1.68 -27.82
CA SER A 319 7.59 2.96 -27.10
C SER A 319 9.02 3.50 -27.12
N LEU A 320 9.99 2.67 -27.50
CA LEU A 320 11.42 2.99 -27.49
C LEU A 320 12.02 3.29 -26.11
N GLU A 321 11.24 3.14 -25.03
CA GLU A 321 11.67 3.33 -23.64
C GLU A 321 12.77 2.35 -23.27
N GLN A 322 13.79 2.85 -22.56
CA GLN A 322 14.88 2.07 -22.00
C GLN A 322 14.61 1.78 -20.53
N TYR A 323 14.88 0.55 -20.10
CA TYR A 323 14.68 0.12 -18.72
C TYR A 323 15.61 -1.03 -18.35
N GLN A 324 15.87 -1.18 -17.06
CA GLN A 324 16.62 -2.32 -16.54
C GLN A 324 15.69 -3.41 -16.02
N ALA A 325 16.06 -4.65 -16.27
CA ALA A 325 15.41 -5.80 -15.67
C ALA A 325 16.41 -6.92 -15.41
N TYR A 326 16.12 -7.75 -14.40
CA TYR A 326 16.81 -9.01 -14.25
C TYR A 326 16.27 -10.03 -15.26
N CYS A 327 17.18 -10.65 -16.02
CA CYS A 327 16.88 -11.73 -16.95
C CYS A 327 17.48 -13.05 -16.43
N HIS A 328 16.63 -14.07 -16.36
CA HIS A 328 17.02 -15.44 -16.03
C HIS A 328 17.22 -16.23 -17.33
N MET A 329 18.48 -16.46 -17.68
CA MET A 329 18.97 -17.06 -18.92
C MET A 329 19.15 -18.58 -18.84
N THR A 330 19.09 -19.15 -17.64
CA THR A 330 19.09 -20.60 -17.40
C THR A 330 17.68 -21.19 -17.35
N GLU A 331 17.58 -22.52 -17.37
CA GLU A 331 16.30 -23.21 -17.27
C GLU A 331 15.64 -23.00 -15.90
N LEU A 332 14.33 -22.72 -15.92
CA LEU A 332 13.45 -22.78 -14.75
C LEU A 332 12.57 -24.02 -14.87
N SER A 333 12.78 -25.00 -13.99
CA SER A 333 12.01 -26.25 -13.98
C SER A 333 10.52 -25.98 -13.81
N GLY A 334 9.73 -26.25 -14.86
CA GLY A 334 8.29 -25.95 -14.92
C GLY A 334 7.91 -24.80 -15.86
N CYS A 335 8.88 -23.98 -16.27
CA CYS A 335 8.71 -22.91 -17.25
C CYS A 335 9.46 -23.17 -18.56
N GLY A 336 10.60 -23.86 -18.48
CA GLY A 336 11.41 -24.24 -19.63
C GLY A 336 12.70 -23.41 -19.75
N GLN A 337 13.25 -23.41 -20.96
CA GLN A 337 14.53 -22.75 -21.28
C GLN A 337 14.51 -21.25 -20.94
N GLY A 338 15.69 -20.70 -20.65
CA GLY A 338 15.84 -19.33 -20.17
C GLY A 338 15.43 -18.22 -21.14
N GLY A 339 15.71 -16.97 -20.76
CA GLY A 339 15.19 -15.76 -21.40
C GLY A 339 14.02 -15.13 -20.64
N TRP A 340 13.84 -15.48 -19.36
CA TRP A 340 12.75 -14.97 -18.53
C TRP A 340 13.09 -13.61 -17.96
N THR A 341 12.28 -12.60 -18.25
CA THR A 341 12.43 -11.23 -17.73
C THR A 341 11.62 -11.09 -16.45
N LEU A 342 12.26 -10.75 -15.33
CA LEU A 342 11.59 -10.51 -14.06
C LEU A 342 10.74 -9.24 -14.11
N LEU A 343 9.47 -9.35 -13.70
CA LEU A 343 8.56 -8.22 -13.58
C LEU A 343 8.40 -7.77 -12.14
N MET A 344 8.19 -8.74 -11.25
CA MET A 344 7.72 -8.46 -9.89
C MET A 344 8.07 -9.61 -8.95
N LYS A 345 8.37 -9.26 -7.69
CA LYS A 345 8.51 -10.18 -6.56
C LYS A 345 7.55 -9.76 -5.46
N VAL A 346 6.74 -10.69 -4.96
CA VAL A 346 5.65 -10.43 -4.02
C VAL A 346 5.90 -11.21 -2.74
N ASN A 347 6.23 -10.52 -1.63
CA ASN A 347 6.37 -11.20 -0.35
C ASN A 347 5.00 -11.38 0.30
N GLY A 348 4.55 -12.64 0.39
CA GLY A 348 3.23 -13.00 0.91
C GLY A 348 2.97 -12.60 2.35
N SER A 349 4.02 -12.39 3.16
CA SER A 349 3.88 -11.94 4.56
C SER A 349 3.74 -10.41 4.68
N LYS A 350 3.83 -9.68 3.57
CA LYS A 350 3.77 -8.21 3.56
C LYS A 350 2.61 -7.70 2.70
N ASN A 351 2.12 -6.51 3.04
CA ASN A 351 0.87 -5.98 2.50
C ASN A 351 1.05 -5.10 1.25
N GLU A 352 2.28 -4.72 0.87
CA GLU A 352 2.54 -3.74 -0.20
C GLU A 352 1.95 -4.13 -1.55
N PHE A 353 1.84 -5.43 -1.81
CA PHE A 353 1.35 -5.98 -3.07
C PHE A 353 0.04 -6.74 -2.92
N ASN A 354 -0.79 -6.42 -1.93
CA ASN A 354 -2.16 -6.94 -1.85
C ASN A 354 -2.99 -6.60 -3.11
N TYR A 355 -4.18 -7.20 -3.25
CA TYR A 355 -5.04 -6.99 -4.41
C TYR A 355 -5.28 -5.50 -4.73
N SER A 356 -5.57 -4.68 -3.72
CA SER A 356 -5.90 -3.27 -3.87
C SER A 356 -4.69 -2.37 -4.08
N SER A 357 -3.47 -2.90 -4.05
CA SER A 357 -2.25 -2.11 -4.26
C SER A 357 -2.27 -1.39 -5.61
N PRO A 358 -1.95 -0.09 -5.66
CA PRO A 358 -1.84 0.66 -6.91
C PRO A 358 -0.72 0.13 -7.81
N TYR A 359 0.25 -0.58 -7.25
CA TYR A 359 1.37 -1.15 -7.99
C TYR A 359 0.93 -2.15 -9.06
N TRP A 360 -0.27 -2.72 -8.97
CA TRP A 360 -0.81 -3.56 -10.04
C TRP A 360 -1.26 -2.77 -11.27
N THR A 361 -1.63 -1.50 -11.12
CA THR A 361 -2.32 -0.71 -12.15
C THR A 361 -1.61 0.60 -12.53
N ASN A 362 -0.47 0.90 -11.90
CA ASN A 362 0.36 2.07 -12.21
C ASN A 362 1.67 1.70 -12.91
N ASN A 363 2.38 2.71 -13.41
CA ASN A 363 3.71 2.60 -14.02
C ASN A 363 4.82 3.05 -13.03
N GLU A 364 4.67 2.72 -11.75
CA GLU A 364 5.70 3.01 -10.74
C GLU A 364 6.52 1.76 -10.43
N THR A 365 7.81 1.97 -10.18
CA THR A 365 8.70 0.92 -9.68
C THR A 365 8.64 0.83 -8.16
N TYR A 366 9.11 -0.29 -7.61
CA TYR A 366 9.30 -0.47 -6.17
C TYR A 366 10.57 -1.30 -5.94
N ALA A 367 11.47 -0.82 -5.10
CA ALA A 367 12.72 -1.50 -4.73
C ALA A 367 13.49 -2.05 -5.96
N VAL A 368 13.88 -1.14 -6.86
CA VAL A 368 14.53 -1.51 -8.14
C VAL A 368 15.81 -2.29 -7.92
N GLU A 369 16.69 -1.82 -7.04
CA GLU A 369 17.97 -2.47 -6.72
C GLU A 369 17.76 -3.93 -6.29
N ASP A 370 16.81 -4.17 -5.38
CA ASP A 370 16.44 -5.51 -4.93
C ASP A 370 15.94 -6.38 -6.08
N GLY A 371 15.22 -5.82 -7.06
CA GLY A 371 14.77 -6.54 -8.25
C GLY A 371 15.89 -6.89 -9.23
N LEU A 372 16.92 -6.05 -9.34
CA LEU A 372 18.07 -6.27 -10.24
C LEU A 372 19.08 -7.27 -9.69
N GLU A 373 19.11 -7.49 -8.37
CA GLU A 373 19.89 -8.54 -7.70
C GLU A 373 19.40 -9.98 -8.01
N GLY A 374 18.26 -10.13 -8.70
CA GLY A 374 17.71 -11.41 -9.13
C GLY A 374 16.64 -11.98 -8.21
N LEU A 375 16.57 -13.32 -8.14
CA LEU A 375 15.52 -14.06 -7.43
C LEU A 375 15.80 -14.21 -5.93
N ASN A 376 16.27 -13.12 -5.30
CA ASN A 376 16.44 -13.02 -3.85
C ASN A 376 15.09 -12.89 -3.12
N GLU A 377 15.13 -12.85 -1.79
CA GLU A 377 13.92 -12.84 -0.94
C GLU A 377 13.30 -11.48 -0.64
N LYS A 378 13.65 -10.47 -1.44
CA LYS A 378 13.16 -9.10 -1.28
C LYS A 378 12.15 -8.77 -2.38
N GLN A 379 11.02 -8.19 -1.96
CA GLN A 379 9.93 -7.85 -2.88
C GLN A 379 10.31 -6.66 -3.77
N SER A 380 9.85 -6.65 -5.02
CA SER A 380 10.21 -5.61 -5.99
C SER A 380 9.16 -5.50 -7.09
N LYS A 381 9.14 -4.36 -7.79
CA LYS A 381 8.44 -4.16 -9.07
C LYS A 381 9.34 -3.38 -10.01
N LEU A 382 9.60 -3.95 -11.18
CA LEU A 382 10.49 -3.38 -12.19
C LEU A 382 9.72 -2.76 -13.35
N ALA A 383 10.36 -1.88 -14.10
CA ALA A 383 9.75 -1.22 -15.26
C ALA A 383 9.40 -2.18 -16.42
N SER A 384 10.03 -3.36 -16.45
CA SER A 384 9.62 -4.47 -17.29
C SER A 384 8.12 -4.81 -17.15
N TYR A 385 7.51 -4.56 -15.98
CA TYR A 385 6.10 -4.82 -15.73
C TYR A 385 5.15 -4.14 -16.74
N TRP A 386 5.48 -2.93 -17.19
CA TRP A 386 4.70 -2.20 -18.20
C TRP A 386 5.38 -2.12 -19.57
N ASN A 387 6.68 -2.43 -19.67
CA ASN A 387 7.47 -2.27 -20.89
C ASN A 387 7.87 -3.57 -21.61
N THR A 388 7.50 -4.75 -21.11
CA THR A 388 7.87 -6.03 -21.72
C THR A 388 6.63 -6.73 -22.31
N PRO A 389 6.48 -6.75 -23.66
CA PRO A 389 5.56 -7.66 -24.34
C PRO A 389 5.98 -9.11 -24.13
N PHE A 390 5.01 -10.02 -24.08
CA PHE A 390 5.28 -11.43 -23.82
C PHE A 390 4.22 -12.35 -24.41
N ASN A 391 4.56 -13.64 -24.55
CA ASN A 391 3.62 -14.71 -24.90
C ASN A 391 3.53 -15.82 -23.84
N LYS A 392 4.40 -15.79 -22.83
CA LYS A 392 4.38 -16.71 -21.68
C LYS A 392 4.63 -15.96 -20.38
N ILE A 393 4.02 -16.48 -19.32
CA ILE A 393 4.27 -16.04 -17.95
C ILE A 393 4.80 -17.24 -17.17
N CYS A 394 5.90 -17.04 -16.45
CA CYS A 394 6.44 -17.98 -15.47
C CYS A 394 6.16 -17.47 -14.06
N LEU A 395 5.42 -18.26 -13.30
CA LEU A 395 5.03 -17.97 -11.93
C LEU A 395 5.82 -18.89 -10.99
N GLY A 396 6.44 -18.31 -9.98
CA GLY A 396 7.17 -19.04 -8.95
C GLY A 396 6.65 -18.73 -7.56
N MET A 397 6.64 -19.73 -6.68
CA MET A 397 6.40 -19.55 -5.25
C MET A 397 7.50 -20.24 -4.46
N LYS A 398 8.10 -19.51 -3.51
CA LYS A 398 9.08 -20.04 -2.57
C LYS A 398 8.48 -20.17 -1.18
N VAL A 399 8.54 -21.39 -0.63
CA VAL A 399 8.09 -21.74 0.72
C VAL A 399 9.17 -22.64 1.34
N ASN A 400 9.59 -22.35 2.58
CA ASN A 400 10.60 -23.14 3.32
C ASN A 400 11.88 -23.44 2.51
N GLY A 401 12.39 -22.43 1.78
CA GLY A 401 13.61 -22.57 0.98
C GLY A 401 13.42 -23.22 -0.39
N VAL A 402 12.27 -23.83 -0.68
CA VAL A 402 11.99 -24.51 -1.95
C VAL A 402 11.17 -23.60 -2.85
N THR A 403 11.66 -23.36 -4.07
CA THR A 403 10.92 -22.63 -5.10
C THR A 403 10.36 -23.59 -6.14
N LYS A 404 9.06 -23.53 -6.40
CA LYS A 404 8.41 -24.27 -7.49
C LYS A 404 7.84 -23.31 -8.52
N TRP A 405 7.80 -23.76 -9.76
CA TRP A 405 7.45 -22.93 -10.90
C TRP A 405 6.39 -23.59 -11.77
N MET A 406 5.59 -22.75 -12.44
CA MET A 406 4.68 -23.13 -13.50
C MET A 406 4.70 -22.05 -14.59
N ALA A 407 4.56 -22.45 -15.86
CA ALA A 407 4.36 -21.51 -16.95
C ALA A 407 2.98 -21.66 -17.58
N LEU A 408 2.33 -20.52 -17.86
CA LEU A 408 1.14 -20.45 -18.69
C LEU A 408 1.38 -19.61 -19.95
N ASN A 409 0.74 -20.02 -21.05
CA ASN A 409 0.75 -19.26 -22.29
C ASN A 409 -0.29 -18.14 -22.20
N TYR A 410 0.14 -16.89 -22.39
CA TYR A 410 -0.73 -15.72 -22.43
C TYR A 410 -0.01 -14.61 -23.20
N THR A 411 -0.65 -14.04 -24.22
CA THR A 411 -0.05 -12.98 -25.04
C THR A 411 -0.58 -11.61 -24.65
N ALA A 412 0.32 -10.67 -24.34
CA ALA A 412 -0.02 -9.30 -24.01
C ALA A 412 1.15 -8.34 -24.30
N ASN A 413 0.82 -7.06 -24.45
CA ASN A 413 1.83 -6.00 -24.63
C ASN A 413 2.62 -5.70 -23.36
N SER A 414 2.04 -5.99 -22.19
CA SER A 414 2.69 -5.95 -20.87
C SER A 414 1.76 -6.46 -19.78
N LEU A 415 2.29 -6.81 -18.60
CA LEU A 415 1.44 -7.29 -17.49
C LEU A 415 0.56 -6.15 -16.96
N HIS A 416 1.08 -4.92 -16.99
CA HIS A 416 0.29 -3.72 -16.72
C HIS A 416 -0.96 -3.63 -17.62
N SER A 417 -0.85 -3.90 -18.93
CA SER A 417 -2.01 -3.88 -19.82
C SER A 417 -3.07 -4.93 -19.47
N VAL A 418 -2.65 -6.07 -18.92
CA VAL A 418 -3.57 -7.11 -18.43
C VAL A 418 -4.30 -6.64 -17.18
N MET A 419 -3.59 -5.97 -16.26
CA MET A 419 -4.08 -5.60 -14.92
C MET A 419 -4.86 -4.29 -14.85
N LYS A 420 -4.51 -3.28 -15.66
CA LYS A 420 -5.01 -1.90 -15.55
C LYS A 420 -6.54 -1.80 -15.57
N GLU A 421 -7.20 -2.62 -16.39
CA GLU A 421 -8.66 -2.61 -16.52
C GLU A 421 -9.37 -3.15 -15.28
N GLY A 422 -8.69 -3.94 -14.44
CA GLY A 422 -9.29 -4.54 -13.24
C GLY A 422 -10.38 -5.58 -13.50
N THR A 423 -10.61 -5.94 -14.77
CA THR A 423 -11.61 -6.92 -15.20
C THR A 423 -11.03 -8.33 -15.19
N PHE A 424 -11.88 -9.30 -14.84
CA PHE A 424 -11.50 -10.71 -14.82
C PHE A 424 -11.11 -11.19 -16.22
N LYS A 425 -9.96 -11.87 -16.32
CA LYS A 425 -9.46 -12.47 -17.56
C LYS A 425 -9.08 -13.92 -17.30
N LYS A 426 -9.90 -14.85 -17.82
CA LYS A 426 -9.75 -16.29 -17.60
C LYS A 426 -8.44 -16.83 -18.20
N THR A 427 -7.81 -17.77 -17.49
CA THR A 427 -6.69 -18.59 -18.00
C THR A 427 -7.11 -20.06 -18.12
N LYS A 428 -6.23 -20.91 -18.66
CA LYS A 428 -6.50 -22.34 -18.92
C LYS A 428 -5.27 -23.20 -18.65
N ILE A 429 -4.72 -23.12 -17.43
CA ILE A 429 -3.59 -23.95 -17.01
C ILE A 429 -4.02 -25.07 -16.05
N GLY A 430 -5.07 -24.84 -15.26
CA GLY A 430 -5.75 -25.84 -14.45
C GLY A 430 -5.23 -25.99 -13.02
N LYS A 431 -6.11 -26.50 -12.16
CA LYS A 431 -5.89 -26.67 -10.71
C LYS A 431 -4.59 -27.38 -10.36
N VAL A 432 -4.25 -28.45 -11.08
CA VAL A 432 -3.04 -29.27 -10.81
C VAL A 432 -1.75 -28.44 -10.91
N ALA A 433 -1.67 -27.52 -11.87
CA ALA A 433 -0.50 -26.67 -12.01
C ALA A 433 -0.42 -25.65 -10.85
N TRP A 434 -1.55 -25.05 -10.49
CA TRP A 434 -1.64 -24.15 -9.34
C TRP A 434 -1.22 -24.83 -8.04
N THR A 435 -1.79 -26.01 -7.73
CA THR A 435 -1.43 -26.75 -6.51
C THR A 435 0.01 -27.25 -6.51
N SER A 436 0.65 -27.37 -7.67
CA SER A 436 2.07 -27.74 -7.74
C SER A 436 3.02 -26.65 -7.24
N LEU A 437 2.59 -25.39 -7.12
CA LEU A 437 3.44 -24.27 -6.67
C LEU A 437 3.84 -24.35 -5.19
N ILE A 438 3.06 -25.03 -4.34
CA ILE A 438 3.31 -25.13 -2.90
C ILE A 438 3.09 -26.56 -2.44
N ASP A 439 4.09 -27.14 -1.78
CA ASP A 439 3.94 -28.47 -1.19
C ASP A 439 2.82 -28.50 -0.14
N GLY A 440 1.91 -29.44 -0.35
CA GLY A 440 0.72 -29.62 0.47
C GLY A 440 -0.37 -28.56 0.27
N SER A 441 -0.32 -27.68 -0.74
CA SER A 441 -1.39 -26.69 -0.97
C SER A 441 -2.80 -27.31 -0.85
N SER A 442 -3.73 -26.59 -0.24
CA SER A 442 -5.10 -27.02 -0.01
C SER A 442 -6.05 -26.16 -0.82
N LEU A 443 -6.75 -26.77 -1.78
CA LEU A 443 -7.83 -26.16 -2.56
C LEU A 443 -8.99 -27.15 -2.58
N GLN A 444 -10.20 -26.64 -2.37
CA GLN A 444 -11.44 -27.41 -2.50
C GLN A 444 -11.63 -27.93 -3.93
N GLU A 445 -12.51 -28.91 -4.13
CA GLU A 445 -12.43 -29.78 -5.31
C GLU A 445 -12.82 -29.10 -6.64
N ASN A 446 -13.80 -28.21 -6.59
CA ASN A 446 -14.56 -27.71 -7.73
C ASN A 446 -14.42 -26.18 -7.91
N CYS A 447 -15.32 -25.55 -8.67
CA CYS A 447 -15.24 -24.20 -9.27
C CYS A 447 -14.01 -23.97 -10.16
N ASN A 448 -12.80 -24.03 -9.58
CA ASN A 448 -11.52 -23.92 -10.26
C ASN A 448 -11.40 -22.70 -11.19
N GLU A 449 -11.94 -21.55 -10.78
CA GLU A 449 -11.89 -20.32 -11.56
C GLU A 449 -10.49 -19.69 -11.45
N GLU A 450 -9.76 -19.71 -12.55
CA GLU A 450 -8.40 -19.20 -12.66
C GLU A 450 -8.27 -18.03 -13.63
N GLY A 451 -7.37 -17.11 -13.31
CA GLY A 451 -7.07 -16.00 -14.20
C GLY A 451 -6.51 -14.77 -13.51
N PHE A 452 -6.69 -13.64 -14.20
CA PHE A 452 -6.29 -12.33 -13.74
C PHE A 452 -7.48 -11.56 -13.17
N ASN A 453 -7.23 -10.71 -12.17
CA ASN A 453 -8.23 -9.86 -11.51
C ASN A 453 -9.52 -10.60 -11.10
N ILE A 454 -9.37 -11.76 -10.45
CA ILE A 454 -10.48 -12.48 -9.86
C ILE A 454 -11.09 -11.61 -8.77
N GLN A 455 -12.41 -11.42 -8.84
CA GLN A 455 -13.19 -10.72 -7.82
C GLN A 455 -14.41 -11.56 -7.50
N TRP A 456 -14.31 -12.32 -6.43
CA TRP A 456 -15.43 -13.09 -5.90
C TRP A 456 -15.93 -12.44 -4.61
N ASN A 457 -17.24 -12.30 -4.48
CA ASN A 457 -17.92 -11.91 -3.25
C ASN A 457 -19.04 -12.92 -3.00
N HIS A 458 -19.15 -13.40 -1.78
CA HIS A 458 -20.20 -14.32 -1.38
C HIS A 458 -21.57 -13.65 -1.52
N LYS A 459 -22.53 -14.37 -2.11
CA LYS A 459 -23.84 -13.81 -2.45
C LYS A 459 -24.65 -13.38 -1.22
N TYR A 460 -24.47 -14.07 -0.10
CA TYR A 460 -25.30 -13.93 1.11
C TYR A 460 -24.50 -13.56 2.36
N GLY A 461 -23.27 -13.06 2.22
CA GLY A 461 -22.36 -12.91 3.36
C GLY A 461 -21.15 -12.03 3.08
N THR A 462 -20.24 -11.96 4.05
CA THR A 462 -19.10 -11.04 4.06
C THR A 462 -17.91 -11.56 3.27
N SER A 463 -17.86 -12.86 3.01
CA SER A 463 -16.69 -13.50 2.44
C SER A 463 -16.41 -12.93 1.05
N GLN A 464 -15.14 -12.65 0.78
CA GLN A 464 -14.68 -12.18 -0.52
C GLN A 464 -13.28 -12.71 -0.78
N MET A 465 -13.01 -13.01 -2.04
CA MET A 465 -11.71 -13.43 -2.53
C MET A 465 -11.35 -12.59 -3.73
N LYS A 466 -10.35 -11.74 -3.56
CA LYS A 466 -9.83 -10.90 -4.65
C LYS A 466 -8.38 -11.26 -4.90
N ILE A 467 -8.06 -11.60 -6.15
CA ILE A 467 -6.75 -12.15 -6.53
C ILE A 467 -6.31 -11.56 -7.86
N ARG A 468 -5.08 -11.06 -7.95
CA ARG A 468 -4.55 -10.47 -9.19
C ARG A 468 -4.14 -11.51 -10.20
N ILE A 469 -3.49 -12.59 -9.76
CA ILE A 469 -3.17 -13.76 -10.59
C ILE A 469 -3.36 -14.99 -9.71
N GLY A 470 -4.28 -15.89 -10.05
CA GLY A 470 -4.52 -17.04 -9.19
C GLY A 470 -5.65 -17.95 -9.61
N LEU A 471 -6.06 -18.78 -8.67
CA LEU A 471 -7.20 -19.68 -8.75
C LEU A 471 -8.02 -19.60 -7.45
N ILE A 472 -9.34 -19.57 -7.57
CA ILE A 472 -10.30 -19.79 -6.47
C ILE A 472 -11.02 -21.13 -6.67
N ALA A 473 -11.39 -21.77 -5.57
CA ALA A 473 -12.07 -23.06 -5.58
C ALA A 473 -13.06 -23.19 -4.42
N ASN A 474 -14.06 -24.06 -4.62
CA ASN A 474 -15.04 -24.48 -3.62
C ASN A 474 -15.40 -25.97 -3.77
N ASN A 475 -16.37 -26.44 -2.99
CA ASN A 475 -16.85 -27.82 -3.08
C ASN A 475 -17.96 -28.03 -4.13
N ASP A 476 -18.48 -26.97 -4.74
CA ASP A 476 -19.60 -27.03 -5.69
C ASP A 476 -19.18 -26.76 -7.14
N ASN A 477 -19.98 -27.18 -8.11
CA ASN A 477 -19.67 -26.94 -9.53
C ASN A 477 -19.74 -25.45 -9.93
N ASN A 478 -20.36 -24.61 -9.12
CA ASN A 478 -20.46 -23.17 -9.34
C ASN A 478 -19.46 -22.45 -8.44
N CYS A 479 -19.05 -21.23 -8.80
CA CYS A 479 -18.15 -20.41 -8.00
C CYS A 479 -18.90 -19.45 -7.06
N ASN A 480 -20.06 -19.84 -6.50
CA ASN A 480 -20.84 -18.92 -5.66
C ASN A 480 -20.35 -18.85 -4.21
N ASP A 481 -19.66 -19.91 -3.75
CA ASP A 481 -19.29 -20.15 -2.34
C ASP A 481 -17.81 -20.57 -2.22
N CYS A 482 -16.89 -19.73 -2.70
CA CYS A 482 -15.45 -20.01 -2.67
C CYS A 482 -14.86 -19.91 -1.26
N ASP A 483 -14.24 -21.00 -0.79
CA ASP A 483 -13.55 -21.07 0.51
C ASP A 483 -12.06 -21.42 0.37
N SER A 484 -11.50 -21.46 -0.83
CA SER A 484 -10.05 -21.66 -0.99
C SER A 484 -9.47 -20.97 -2.22
N CYS A 485 -8.20 -20.59 -2.12
CA CYS A 485 -7.49 -19.96 -3.21
C CYS A 485 -5.96 -20.13 -3.16
N ILE A 486 -5.31 -19.87 -4.28
CA ILE A 486 -3.86 -19.75 -4.39
C ILE A 486 -3.52 -18.67 -5.42
N GLY A 487 -2.54 -17.84 -5.14
CA GLY A 487 -2.16 -16.80 -6.10
C GLY A 487 -1.27 -15.69 -5.58
N PHE A 488 -1.27 -14.60 -6.33
CA PHE A 488 -0.50 -13.38 -6.15
C PHE A 488 -1.44 -12.19 -6.07
N GLY A 489 -1.13 -11.22 -5.22
CA GLY A 489 -1.95 -10.05 -5.00
C GLY A 489 -3.32 -10.38 -4.45
N THR A 490 -3.35 -11.09 -3.33
CA THR A 490 -4.58 -11.52 -2.67
C THR A 490 -5.08 -10.46 -1.68
N SER A 491 -6.40 -10.40 -1.50
CA SER A 491 -7.07 -9.73 -0.38
C SER A 491 -8.31 -10.55 -0.07
N ILE A 492 -8.28 -11.26 1.06
CA ILE A 492 -9.28 -12.27 1.38
C ILE A 492 -9.96 -11.94 2.70
N ARG A 493 -11.29 -12.07 2.70
CA ARG A 493 -12.12 -12.18 3.90
C ARG A 493 -12.80 -13.54 3.81
N GLY A 494 -12.43 -14.47 4.67
CA GLY A 494 -13.03 -15.80 4.73
C GLY A 494 -14.36 -15.78 5.47
N CYS A 495 -14.91 -16.97 5.73
CA CYS A 495 -16.07 -17.13 6.61
C CYS A 495 -15.81 -16.57 8.01
N TRP A 496 -16.92 -16.16 8.65
CA TRP A 496 -16.93 -15.56 9.99
C TRP A 496 -15.92 -14.41 10.14
N ASP A 497 -15.66 -13.70 9.04
CA ASP A 497 -14.76 -12.55 8.99
C ASP A 497 -13.30 -12.85 9.32
N ASP A 498 -12.83 -14.08 9.06
CA ASP A 498 -11.40 -14.42 9.06
C ASP A 498 -10.67 -13.64 7.96
N VAL A 499 -10.09 -12.49 8.33
CA VAL A 499 -9.29 -11.65 7.43
C VAL A 499 -7.85 -12.16 7.43
N ARG A 500 -7.39 -12.58 6.25
CA ARG A 500 -5.99 -12.97 6.04
C ARG A 500 -5.26 -11.94 5.23
N THR A 501 -4.12 -11.53 5.76
CA THR A 501 -3.24 -10.51 5.16
C THR A 501 -2.20 -11.11 4.20
N THR A 502 -2.23 -12.43 4.01
CA THR A 502 -1.36 -13.11 3.05
C THR A 502 -1.62 -12.58 1.66
N THR A 503 -0.60 -11.99 1.02
CA THR A 503 -0.71 -11.35 -0.31
C THR A 503 -0.21 -12.25 -1.45
N CYS A 504 0.51 -13.32 -1.12
CA CYS A 504 0.93 -14.35 -2.05
C CYS A 504 1.03 -15.69 -1.31
N GLY A 505 0.49 -16.74 -1.92
CA GLY A 505 0.49 -18.09 -1.35
C GLY A 505 -0.85 -18.79 -1.47
N ASN A 506 -1.10 -19.76 -0.58
CA ASN A 506 -2.30 -20.60 -0.57
C ASN A 506 -3.11 -20.41 0.71
N MET A 507 -4.41 -20.23 0.55
CA MET A 507 -5.35 -20.06 1.65
C MET A 507 -6.56 -20.99 1.48
N ALA A 508 -6.92 -21.71 2.54
CA ALA A 508 -8.18 -22.43 2.68
C ALA A 508 -8.89 -22.01 3.97
N PHE A 509 -10.19 -21.78 3.87
CA PHE A 509 -11.09 -21.26 4.87
C PHE A 509 -12.23 -22.27 5.12
N CYS A 510 -12.95 -22.07 6.24
CA CYS A 510 -14.22 -22.73 6.53
C CYS A 510 -14.10 -24.24 6.83
N GLY A 511 -14.38 -24.58 8.09
CA GLY A 511 -13.80 -25.72 8.81
C GLY A 511 -14.29 -27.13 8.48
N TYR A 512 -14.16 -27.60 7.22
CA TYR A 512 -14.27 -29.04 6.94
C TYR A 512 -13.01 -29.66 6.34
N PHE A 513 -12.10 -28.85 5.78
CA PHE A 513 -10.81 -29.32 5.27
C PHE A 513 -9.70 -28.37 5.75
N ASN A 514 -8.85 -28.86 6.64
CA ASN A 514 -7.56 -28.30 7.08
C ASN A 514 -7.34 -26.83 6.68
N GLN A 515 -7.86 -25.91 7.51
CA GLN A 515 -7.62 -24.49 7.37
C GLN A 515 -6.14 -24.25 7.11
N ARG A 516 -5.82 -23.60 5.99
CA ARG A 516 -4.45 -23.44 5.54
C ARG A 516 -4.17 -21.99 5.28
N ASN A 517 -3.12 -21.44 5.87
CA ASN A 517 -2.60 -20.14 5.52
C ASN A 517 -1.11 -20.27 5.28
N THR A 518 -0.71 -20.44 4.02
CA THR A 518 0.68 -20.60 3.63
C THR A 518 1.12 -19.39 2.83
N GLU A 519 1.93 -18.55 3.47
CA GLU A 519 2.59 -17.42 2.82
C GLU A 519 3.73 -17.92 1.94
N ALA A 520 3.87 -17.32 0.76
CA ALA A 520 4.96 -17.59 -0.15
C ALA A 520 5.62 -16.30 -0.61
N LEU A 521 6.90 -16.39 -0.96
CA LEU A 521 7.50 -15.37 -1.80
C LEU A 521 7.24 -15.70 -3.26
N GLY A 522 6.46 -14.85 -3.91
CA GLY A 522 6.08 -14.98 -5.30
C GLY A 522 7.07 -14.32 -6.26
N TYR A 523 7.30 -14.95 -7.41
CA TYR A 523 8.05 -14.41 -8.54
C TYR A 523 7.18 -14.41 -9.79
N ILE A 524 7.17 -13.30 -10.53
CA ILE A 524 6.46 -13.16 -11.80
C ILE A 524 7.46 -12.77 -12.87
N LEU A 525 7.70 -13.67 -13.83
CA LEU A 525 8.57 -13.44 -14.98
C LEU A 525 7.79 -13.67 -16.28
N VAL A 526 8.29 -13.10 -17.37
CA VAL A 526 7.70 -13.24 -18.71
C VAL A 526 8.74 -13.53 -19.79
N HIS A 527 8.29 -14.11 -20.89
CA HIS A 527 9.10 -14.41 -22.07
C HIS A 527 8.35 -13.95 -23.33
#